data_AF-W1XWH0-F1
#
_entry.id   AF-W1XWH0-F1
#
_cell.length_a   1.000
_cell.length_b   1.000
_cell.length_c   1.000
_cell.angle_alpha   90.00
_cell.angle_beta   90.00
_cell.angle_gamma   90.00
#
_symmetry.space_group_name_H-M   'P 1'
#
loop_
_entity.id
_entity.type
_entity.pdbx_description
1 polymer ?
#
loop_
_entity_poly.entity_id
_entity_poly.type
_entity_poly.pdbx_seq_one_letter_code
_entity_poly.pdbx_strand_id
1 'polypeptide(L)'
;MATFIPGHGIEVKIDDKEVLLGNRKLMDDKKIKSENVSNNSDLFEQGNNLAEQGKTPMYIAINNNLVGIIAVADIVKPSSKKAIESL
;
A
#
# COMPACT_ATOMS: atom_id res chain seq x y z
N MET A 1 14.20 -5.90 -14.76
CA MET A 1 14.32 -6.94 -13.71
C MET A 1 13.69 -6.37 -12.45
N ALA A 2 12.84 -7.13 -11.76
CA ALA A 2 12.22 -6.69 -10.51
C ALA A 2 13.07 -7.13 -9.32
N THR A 3 13.19 -6.26 -8.33
CA THR A 3 13.84 -6.52 -7.04
C THR A 3 12.77 -6.69 -5.98
N PHE A 4 12.79 -7.83 -5.30
CA PHE A 4 11.90 -8.10 -4.18
C PHE A 4 12.56 -7.65 -2.88
N ILE A 5 11.84 -6.88 -2.07
CA ILE A 5 12.29 -6.36 -0.80
C ILE A 5 11.44 -7.03 0.30
N PRO A 6 11.95 -8.08 0.97
CA PRO A 6 11.18 -8.86 1.93
C PRO A 6 10.52 -7.99 2.99
N GLY A 7 9.22 -8.19 3.21
CA GLY A 7 8.44 -7.43 4.18
C GLY A 7 8.16 -5.96 3.79
N HIS A 8 8.51 -5.54 2.57
CA HIS A 8 8.34 -4.15 2.12
C HIS A 8 7.55 -4.08 0.81
N GLY A 9 8.01 -4.79 -0.23
CA GLY A 9 7.38 -4.74 -1.54
C GLY A 9 8.33 -5.07 -2.69
N ILE A 10 8.09 -4.43 -3.83
CA ILE A 10 8.77 -4.65 -5.10
C ILE A 10 9.25 -3.31 -5.65
N GLU A 11 10.46 -3.31 -6.19
CA GLU A 11 11.05 -2.22 -6.94
C GLU A 11 11.35 -2.71 -8.36
N VAL A 12 10.96 -1.94 -9.37
CA VAL A 12 11.17 -2.31 -10.77
C VAL A 12 11.34 -1.08 -11.64
N LYS A 13 12.10 -1.24 -12.73
CA LYS A 13 12.22 -0.22 -13.78
C LYS A 13 11.35 -0.63 -14.98
N ILE A 14 10.38 0.20 -15.35
CA ILE A 14 9.46 0.01 -16.49
C ILE A 14 9.53 1.25 -17.38
N ASP A 15 9.83 1.09 -18.66
CA ASP A 15 9.95 2.21 -19.63
C ASP A 15 10.80 3.38 -19.10
N ASP A 16 11.96 3.04 -18.55
CA ASP A 16 12.89 3.95 -17.88
C ASP A 16 12.41 4.66 -16.61
N LYS A 17 11.21 4.34 -16.10
CA LYS A 17 10.66 4.87 -14.86
C LYS A 17 10.92 3.91 -13.70
N GLU A 18 11.34 4.47 -12.57
CA GLU A 18 11.42 3.73 -11.31
C GLU A 18 10.01 3.59 -10.75
N VAL A 19 9.58 2.35 -10.53
CA VAL A 19 8.26 2.00 -10.00
C VAL A 19 8.44 1.22 -8.71
N LEU A 20 7.77 1.68 -7.66
CA LEU A 20 7.72 1.00 -6.37
C LEU A 20 6.29 0.55 -6.11
N LEU A 21 6.13 -0.67 -5.61
CA LEU A 21 4.86 -1.19 -5.09
C LEU A 21 5.12 -1.83 -3.73
N GLY A 22 4.53 -1.31 -2.67
CA GLY A 22 4.78 -1.87 -1.34
C GLY A 22 4.05 -1.18 -0.20
N ASN A 23 4.40 -1.53 1.03
CA ASN A 23 3.82 -0.94 2.22
C ASN A 23 4.38 0.46 2.52
N ARG A 24 3.86 1.08 3.58
CA ARG A 24 4.30 2.40 4.04
C ARG A 24 5.80 2.47 4.33
N LYS A 25 6.36 1.41 4.91
CA LYS A 25 7.78 1.36 5.24
C LYS A 25 8.68 1.47 4.00
N LEU A 26 8.32 0.82 2.90
CA LEU A 26 9.05 0.98 1.63
C LEU A 26 9.06 2.44 1.16
N MET A 27 7.89 3.10 1.25
CA MET A 27 7.74 4.49 0.84
C MET A 27 8.60 5.42 1.69
N ASP A 28 8.62 5.22 3.00
CA ASP A 28 9.45 6.00 3.93
C ASP A 28 10.96 5.75 3.68
N ASP A 29 11.37 4.48 3.52
CA ASP A 29 12.77 4.11 3.27
C ASP A 29 13.29 4.69 1.94
N LYS A 30 12.42 4.78 0.92
CA LYS A 30 12.71 5.38 -0.39
C LYS A 30 12.44 6.89 -0.45
N LYS A 31 12.05 7.51 0.67
CA LYS A 31 11.73 8.95 0.80
C LYS A 31 10.69 9.44 -0.20
N ILE A 32 9.71 8.58 -0.50
CA ILE A 32 8.60 8.88 -1.38
C ILE A 32 7.70 9.89 -0.69
N LYS A 33 7.40 10.97 -1.39
CA LYS A 33 6.50 12.01 -0.90
C LYS A 33 5.19 11.98 -1.68
N SER A 34 4.12 12.35 -1.00
CA SER A 34 2.86 12.71 -1.64
C SER A 34 2.98 14.11 -2.20
N GLU A 35 3.70 14.29 -3.30
CA GLU A 35 3.81 15.59 -3.97
C GLU A 35 2.59 15.79 -4.88
N ASN A 36 1.80 16.83 -4.60
CA ASN A 36 0.77 17.36 -5.51
C ASN A 36 -0.43 16.45 -5.82
N VAL A 37 -1.24 16.14 -4.83
CA VAL A 37 -2.68 16.01 -5.10
C VAL A 37 -3.30 17.37 -4.83
N SER A 38 -3.52 18.18 -5.87
CA SER A 38 -4.29 19.44 -5.82
C SER A 38 -5.73 19.26 -5.27
N ASN A 39 -6.10 18.06 -4.85
CA ASN A 39 -7.39 17.65 -4.32
C ASN A 39 -7.22 16.96 -2.95
N ASN A 40 -6.81 17.74 -1.94
CA ASN A 40 -7.19 17.62 -0.51
C ASN A 40 -7.26 16.25 0.20
N SER A 41 -6.50 15.23 -0.19
CA SER A 41 -6.35 14.05 0.67
C SER A 41 -4.99 13.40 0.51
N ASP A 42 -4.27 13.29 1.61
CA ASP A 42 -3.02 12.54 1.70
C ASP A 42 -3.30 11.07 1.42
N LEU A 43 -2.67 10.49 0.39
CA LEU A 43 -2.83 9.07 0.05
C LEU A 43 -2.42 8.16 1.20
N PHE A 44 -1.52 8.60 2.08
CA PHE A 44 -1.20 7.86 3.30
C PHE A 44 -2.34 7.86 4.31
N GLU A 45 -3.05 8.98 4.46
CA GLU A 45 -4.23 9.05 5.33
C GLU A 45 -5.36 8.16 4.79
N GLN A 46 -5.58 8.17 3.48
CA GLN A 46 -6.52 7.25 2.84
C GLN A 46 -6.13 5.78 3.06
N GLY A 47 -4.83 5.47 2.99
CA GLY A 47 -4.31 4.15 3.30
C GLY A 47 -4.58 3.73 4.75
N ASN A 48 -4.40 4.63 5.71
CA ASN A 48 -4.74 4.39 7.12
C ASN A 48 -6.23 4.09 7.31
N ASN A 49 -7.11 4.89 6.68
CA ASN A 49 -8.56 4.67 6.74
C ASN A 49 -8.97 3.30 6.16
N LEU A 50 -8.28 2.82 5.13
CA LEU A 50 -8.51 1.48 4.56
C LEU A 50 -8.00 0.38 5.51
N ALA A 51 -6.89 0.61 6.20
CA ALA A 51 -6.37 -0.30 7.21
C ALA A 51 -7.33 -0.44 8.42
N GLU A 52 -7.91 0.67 8.88
CA GLU A 52 -8.95 0.67 9.92
C GLU A 52 -10.20 -0.12 9.50
N GLN A 53 -10.48 -0.22 8.20
CA GLN A 53 -11.53 -1.07 7.65
C GLN A 53 -11.12 -2.54 7.47
N GLY A 54 -9.96 -2.95 8.00
CA GLY A 54 -9.45 -4.32 7.90
C GLY A 54 -8.87 -4.67 6.52
N LYS A 55 -8.54 -3.69 5.69
CA LYS A 55 -7.89 -3.90 4.39
C LYS A 55 -6.39 -3.74 4.53
N THR A 56 -5.63 -4.34 3.62
CA THR A 56 -4.17 -4.15 3.54
C THR A 56 -3.85 -3.15 2.45
N PRO A 57 -3.46 -1.89 2.76
CA PRO A 57 -3.06 -0.90 1.77
C PRO A 57 -1.64 -1.18 1.24
N MET A 58 -1.50 -1.15 -0.08
CA MET A 58 -0.24 -1.10 -0.81
C MET A 58 -0.16 0.21 -1.58
N TYR A 59 0.99 0.85 -1.56
CA TYR A 59 1.26 2.14 -2.19
C TYR A 59 2.03 1.93 -3.48
N ILE A 60 1.69 2.72 -4.50
CA ILE A 60 2.42 2.75 -5.77
C ILE A 60 3.08 4.12 -5.96
N ALA A 61 4.36 4.10 -6.29
CA ALA A 61 5.12 5.30 -6.60
C ALA A 61 5.82 5.18 -7.96
N ILE A 62 5.89 6.29 -8.69
CA ILE A 62 6.58 6.39 -9.98
C ILE A 62 7.51 7.59 -9.95
N ASN A 63 8.80 7.38 -10.21
CA ASN A 63 9.84 8.42 -10.18
C ASN A 63 9.74 9.28 -8.93
N ASN A 64 9.75 8.63 -7.77
CA ASN A 64 9.66 9.23 -6.43
C ASN A 64 8.36 9.94 -6.05
N ASN A 65 7.35 9.90 -6.91
CA ASN A 65 6.03 10.47 -6.63
C ASN A 65 5.06 9.37 -6.25
N LEU A 66 4.38 9.53 -5.12
CA LEU A 66 3.28 8.64 -4.74
C LEU A 66 2.09 8.89 -5.70
N VAL A 67 1.68 7.87 -6.46
CA VAL A 67 0.64 8.01 -7.50
C VAL A 67 -0.65 7.29 -7.17
N GLY A 68 -0.68 6.46 -6.12
CA GLY A 68 -1.92 5.79 -5.73
C GLY A 68 -1.77 4.76 -4.61
N ILE A 69 -2.91 4.17 -4.26
CA ILE A 69 -3.03 3.09 -3.26
C ILE A 69 -3.90 1.96 -3.83
N ILE A 70 -3.54 0.73 -3.48
CA ILE A 70 -4.29 -0.51 -3.77
C ILE A 70 -4.61 -1.14 -2.42
N ALA A 71 -5.88 -1.29 -2.07
CA ALA A 71 -6.27 -1.98 -0.85
C ALA A 71 -6.76 -3.40 -1.16
N VAL A 72 -6.11 -4.38 -0.54
CA VAL A 72 -6.50 -5.79 -0.60
C VAL A 72 -7.41 -6.10 0.59
N ALA A 73 -8.59 -6.65 0.34
CA ALA A 73 -9.51 -7.06 1.40
C ALA A 73 -9.71 -8.57 1.34
N ASP A 74 -9.48 -9.26 2.44
CA ASP A 74 -9.89 -10.65 2.59
C ASP A 74 -11.36 -10.69 3.00
N ILE A 75 -12.20 -11.34 2.19
CA ILE A 75 -13.60 -11.56 2.55
C ILE A 75 -13.63 -12.56 3.72
N VAL A 76 -13.97 -12.08 4.91
CA VAL A 76 -14.10 -12.93 6.10
C VAL A 76 -15.17 -13.98 5.84
N LYS A 77 -14.78 -15.27 5.94
CA LYS A 77 -15.74 -16.37 5.78
C LYS A 77 -16.71 -16.37 6.99
N PRO A 78 -17.99 -16.75 6.81
CA PRO A 78 -18.97 -16.84 7.90
C PRO A 78 -18.51 -17.71 9.09
N SER A 79 -17.63 -18.69 8.82
CA SER A 79 -17.02 -19.57 9.82
C SER A 79 -16.13 -18.84 10.83
N SER A 80 -15.55 -17.70 10.46
CA SER A 80 -14.63 -16.97 11.34
C SER A 80 -15.34 -16.36 12.55
N LYS A 81 -16.60 -15.95 12.40
CA LYS A 81 -17.40 -15.42 13.52
C LYS A 81 -17.65 -16.48 14.59
N LYS A 82 -17.97 -17.72 14.16
CA LYS A 82 -18.19 -18.86 15.07
C LYS A 82 -16.93 -19.24 15.86
N ALA A 83 -15.74 -19.05 15.28
CA ALA A 83 -14.49 -19.35 15.95
C ALA A 83 -14.17 -18.36 17.09
N ILE A 84 -14.49 -17.07 16.90
CA ILE A 84 -14.30 -16.04 17.93
C ILE A 84 -15.30 -16.19 19.08
N GLU A 85 -16.54 -16.58 18.79
CA GLU A 85 -17.57 -16.82 19.82
C GLU A 85 -17.28 -18.05 20.72
N SER A 86 -16.31 -18.88 20.34
CA SER A 86 -15.92 -20.10 21.06
C SER A 86 -14.66 -19.94 21.93
N LEU A 87 -14.12 -18.73 22.05
CA LEU A 87 -12.99 -18.36 22.92
C LEU A 87 -13.50 -17.65 24.19
#